data_AF-A0AAV8ZKC6-F1
#
_entry.id   AF-A0AAV8ZKC6-F1
#
_cell.length_a   1.000
_cell.length_b   1.000
_cell.length_c   1.000
_cell.angle_alpha   90.00
_cell.angle_beta   90.00
_cell.angle_gamma   90.00
#
_symmetry.space_group_name_H-M   'P 1'
#
loop_
_entity.id
_entity.type
_entity.pdbx_description
1 polymer ?
#
loop_
_entity_poly.entity_id
_entity_poly.type
_entity_poly.pdbx_seq_one_letter_code
_entity_poly.pdbx_strand_id
1 'polypeptide(L)'
;MNKKHIIIVIFVMICACFQVCECTHLQGTFKTNEFFKFLIKFGFQKTDRHQAEATHGYIFGNITSRHHQFPQPVIFAVLDRSYFLEYYKNRVLSDKNEACKLMFSTLNTRAYDPKCSYKGNDYLRRIPCEKGKLCADEDNPWNVVKNHQFTYVVQDFKQPS
;
A
#
# COMPACT_ATOMS: atom_id res chain seq x y z
N MET A 1 -47.78 -1.04 -21.05
CA MET A 1 -46.43 -1.61 -20.82
C MET A 1 -46.57 -2.80 -19.87
N ASN A 2 -46.21 -4.02 -20.30
CA ASN A 2 -46.43 -5.24 -19.51
C ASN A 2 -45.57 -5.23 -18.22
N LYS A 3 -46.14 -5.62 -17.07
CA LYS A 3 -45.42 -5.70 -15.78
C LYS A 3 -44.07 -6.44 -15.88
N LYS A 4 -43.99 -7.46 -16.73
CA LYS A 4 -42.74 -8.20 -17.01
C LYS A 4 -41.64 -7.31 -17.62
N HIS A 5 -41.98 -6.41 -18.54
CA HIS A 5 -41.00 -5.50 -19.13
C HIS A 5 -40.50 -4.46 -18.13
N ILE A 6 -41.37 -3.98 -17.23
CA ILE A 6 -40.98 -3.05 -16.16
C ILE A 6 -39.96 -3.71 -15.22
N ILE A 7 -40.21 -4.96 -14.80
CA ILE A 7 -39.29 -5.70 -13.93
C ILE A 7 -37.93 -5.92 -14.61
N ILE A 8 -37.92 -6.28 -15.90
CA ILE A 8 -36.68 -6.49 -16.66
C ILE A 8 -35.89 -5.17 -16.77
N VAL A 9 -36.57 -4.06 -17.08
CA VAL A 9 -35.91 -2.75 -17.18
C VAL A 9 -35.31 -2.31 -15.85
N ILE A 10 -36.04 -2.51 -14.74
CA ILE A 10 -35.53 -2.20 -13.39
C ILE A 10 -34.30 -3.06 -13.07
N PHE A 11 -34.34 -4.36 -13.37
CA PHE A 11 -33.22 -5.27 -13.13
C PHE A 11 -31.97 -4.89 -13.94
N VAL A 12 -32.13 -4.56 -15.22
CA VAL A 12 -31.01 -4.09 -16.07
C VAL A 12 -30.44 -2.77 -15.55
N MET A 13 -31.29 -1.84 -15.10
CA MET A 13 -30.82 -0.57 -14.54
C MET A 13 -30.03 -0.77 -13.24
N ILE A 14 -30.49 -1.67 -12.37
CA ILE A 14 -29.79 -2.04 -11.13
C ILE A 14 -28.41 -2.66 -11.46
N CYS A 15 -28.34 -3.62 -12.39
CA CYS A 15 -27.09 -4.22 -12.81
C CYS A 15 -26.10 -3.20 -13.41
N ALA A 16 -26.59 -2.22 -14.18
CA ALA A 16 -25.75 -1.15 -14.74
C ALA A 16 -25.21 -0.18 -13.68
N CYS A 17 -25.84 -0.08 -12.50
CA CYS A 17 -25.36 0.72 -11.38
C CYS A 17 -24.25 0.04 -10.56
N PHE A 18 -24.05 -1.28 -10.70
CA PHE A 18 -22.99 -1.98 -10.00
C PHE A 18 -21.69 -1.91 -10.80
N GLN A 19 -20.85 -0.92 -10.51
CA GLN A 19 -19.47 -0.95 -10.97
C GLN A 19 -18.70 -2.03 -10.20
N VAL A 20 -18.14 -3.00 -10.93
CA VAL A 20 -17.23 -3.98 -10.36
C VAL A 20 -15.91 -3.27 -10.07
N CYS A 21 -15.63 -3.02 -8.79
CA CYS A 21 -14.32 -2.56 -8.36
C CYS A 21 -13.46 -3.80 -8.12
N GLU A 22 -12.42 -3.99 -8.92
CA GLU A 22 -11.41 -4.99 -8.63
C GLU A 22 -10.52 -4.48 -7.50
N CYS A 23 -10.59 -5.14 -6.35
CA CYS A 23 -9.72 -4.86 -5.21
C CYS A 23 -9.01 -6.13 -4.76
N THR A 24 -7.75 -5.99 -4.36
CA THR A 24 -7.01 -7.11 -3.78
C THR A 24 -7.37 -7.22 -2.30
N HIS A 25 -8.09 -8.27 -1.92
CA HIS A 25 -8.38 -8.57 -0.52
C HIS A 25 -7.47 -9.69 -0.01
N LEU A 26 -6.59 -9.38 0.94
CA LEU A 26 -5.67 -10.34 1.54
C LEU A 26 -6.01 -10.56 3.01
N GLN A 27 -6.08 -11.82 3.43
CA GLN A 27 -6.22 -12.21 4.83
C GLN A 27 -5.19 -13.29 5.17
N GLY A 28 -4.56 -13.19 6.33
CA GLY A 28 -3.56 -14.17 6.73
C GLY A 28 -2.95 -13.89 8.10
N THR A 29 -1.83 -14.57 8.36
CA THR A 29 -1.03 -14.40 9.59
C THR A 29 0.40 -14.03 9.24
N PHE A 30 0.96 -13.12 10.04
CA PHE A 30 2.35 -12.73 10.00
C PHE A 30 3.04 -13.23 11.26
N LYS A 31 4.17 -13.92 11.10
CA LYS A 31 4.98 -14.41 12.21
C LYS A 31 6.27 -13.60 12.25
N THR A 32 6.63 -13.09 13.42
CA THR A 32 7.83 -12.25 13.61
C THR A 32 9.15 -12.99 13.44
N ASN A 33 9.11 -14.33 13.34
CA ASN A 33 10.29 -15.14 12.98
C ASN A 33 10.53 -15.23 11.46
N GLU A 34 9.57 -14.78 10.64
CA GLU A 34 9.75 -14.59 9.20
C GLU A 34 10.47 -13.26 8.95
N PHE A 35 11.39 -13.24 7.99
CA PHE A 35 12.17 -12.03 7.67
C PHE A 35 11.25 -10.92 7.10
N PHE A 36 10.36 -11.29 6.18
CA PHE A 36 9.25 -10.45 5.70
C PHE A 36 8.19 -11.32 5.01
N LYS A 37 7.00 -10.75 4.81
CA LYS A 37 5.96 -11.34 3.97
C LYS A 37 5.87 -10.58 2.65
N PHE A 38 6.05 -11.27 1.53
CA PHE A 38 5.73 -10.70 0.23
C PHE A 38 4.22 -10.82 0.01
N LEU A 39 3.54 -9.68 -0.20
CA LEU A 39 2.09 -9.67 -0.33
C LEU A 39 1.63 -9.61 -1.79
N ILE A 40 2.14 -8.64 -2.56
CA ILE A 40 1.73 -8.42 -3.94
C ILE A 40 2.79 -7.64 -4.72
N LYS A 41 2.77 -7.80 -6.04
CA LYS A 41 3.47 -6.97 -7.01
C LYS A 41 2.44 -6.37 -7.97
N PHE A 42 2.62 -5.12 -8.34
CA PHE A 42 1.85 -4.46 -9.40
C PHE A 42 2.79 -3.69 -10.32
N GLY A 43 2.30 -3.37 -11.51
CA GLY A 43 2.93 -2.44 -12.45
C GLY A 43 2.03 -1.21 -12.60
N PHE A 44 2.63 -0.07 -12.88
CA PHE A 44 1.93 1.18 -13.12
C PHE A 44 2.38 1.79 -14.45
N GLN A 45 1.52 2.61 -15.04
CA GLN A 45 1.87 3.39 -16.22
C GLN A 45 2.79 4.55 -15.82
N LYS A 46 3.58 5.01 -16.78
CA LYS A 46 4.42 6.19 -16.62
C LYS A 46 3.56 7.41 -16.33
N THR A 47 3.98 8.22 -15.37
CA THR A 47 3.32 9.49 -15.03
C THR A 47 3.72 10.56 -16.05
N ASP A 48 2.73 11.27 -16.60
CA ASP A 48 2.97 12.42 -17.47
C ASP A 48 3.50 13.59 -16.62
N ARG A 49 4.66 14.14 -17.00
CA ARG A 49 5.27 15.27 -16.30
C ARG A 49 4.42 16.55 -16.37
N HIS A 50 3.65 16.73 -17.43
CA HIS A 50 2.80 17.90 -17.62
C HIS A 50 1.44 17.74 -16.94
N GLN A 51 1.05 16.51 -16.61
CA GLN A 51 -0.23 16.17 -16.00
C GLN A 51 -0.07 15.19 -14.83
N ALA A 52 0.91 15.46 -13.95
CA ALA A 52 1.28 14.54 -12.88
C ALA A 52 0.09 14.19 -11.98
N GLU A 53 -0.66 15.20 -11.53
CA GLU A 53 -1.86 15.04 -10.69
C GLU A 53 -2.95 14.19 -11.33
N ALA A 54 -3.04 14.17 -12.66
CA ALA A 54 -4.06 13.42 -13.40
C ALA A 54 -3.59 11.99 -13.79
N THR A 55 -2.28 11.72 -13.75
CA THR A 55 -1.68 10.50 -14.31
C THR A 55 -0.89 9.69 -13.30
N HIS A 56 -0.65 10.20 -12.09
CA HIS A 56 -0.08 9.41 -11.01
C HIS A 56 -1.05 8.33 -10.53
N GLY A 57 -0.49 7.29 -9.95
CA GLY A 57 -1.25 6.20 -9.35
C GLY A 57 -1.41 6.37 -7.85
N TYR A 58 -2.32 5.58 -7.29
CA TYR A 58 -2.50 5.49 -5.84
C TYR A 58 -2.54 4.03 -5.40
N ILE A 59 -1.99 3.77 -4.21
CA ILE A 59 -2.22 2.52 -3.48
C ILE A 59 -2.84 2.90 -2.14
N PHE A 60 -4.08 2.51 -1.94
CA PHE A 60 -4.84 2.87 -0.76
C PHE A 60 -5.63 1.68 -0.27
N GLY A 61 -5.98 1.68 1.01
CA GLY A 61 -6.62 0.52 1.59
C GLY A 61 -6.86 0.60 3.07
N ASN A 62 -7.30 -0.53 3.60
CA ASN A 62 -7.52 -0.76 5.02
C ASN A 62 -6.66 -1.95 5.45
N ILE A 63 -5.83 -1.75 6.48
CA ILE A 63 -5.01 -2.82 7.06
C ILE A 63 -5.36 -2.89 8.53
N THR A 64 -6.20 -3.87 8.87
CA THR A 64 -6.69 -4.07 10.24
C THR A 64 -6.25 -5.44 10.76
N SER A 65 -6.25 -5.59 12.08
CA SER A 65 -5.97 -6.86 12.75
C SER A 65 -7.04 -7.12 13.80
N ARG A 66 -7.30 -8.41 14.07
CA ARG A 66 -8.10 -8.82 15.23
C ARG A 66 -7.35 -8.58 16.54
N HIS A 67 -6.03 -8.68 16.50
CA HIS A 67 -5.16 -8.36 17.63
C HIS A 67 -4.84 -6.86 17.61
N HIS A 68 -5.22 -6.16 18.67
CA HIS A 68 -5.09 -4.70 18.76
C HIS A 68 -3.74 -4.27 19.36
N GLN A 69 -3.03 -5.18 20.01
CA GLN A 69 -1.77 -4.89 20.70
C GLN A 69 -0.67 -5.79 20.13
N PHE A 70 0.23 -5.17 19.38
CA PHE A 70 1.51 -5.77 19.02
C PHE A 70 2.58 -5.16 19.94
N PRO A 71 3.51 -5.95 20.49
CA PRO A 71 4.62 -5.42 21.29
C PRO A 71 5.47 -4.40 20.53
N GLN A 72 5.53 -4.55 19.19
CA GLN A 72 6.17 -3.62 18.27
C GLN A 72 5.28 -3.50 17.02
N PRO A 73 5.14 -2.29 16.44
CA PRO A 73 4.38 -2.12 15.21
C PRO A 73 5.03 -2.89 14.05
N VAL A 74 4.20 -3.49 13.19
CA VAL A 74 4.68 -4.12 11.96
C VAL A 74 4.79 -3.04 10.89
N ILE A 75 5.85 -3.10 10.08
CA ILE A 75 6.04 -2.15 8.97
C ILE A 75 5.45 -2.73 7.70
N PHE A 76 4.43 -2.06 7.17
CA PHE A 76 3.98 -2.23 5.80
C PHE A 76 4.84 -1.34 4.90
N ALA A 77 5.44 -1.94 3.87
CA ALA A 77 6.35 -1.23 2.98
C ALA A 77 5.90 -1.39 1.52
N VAL A 78 5.78 -0.27 0.83
CA VAL A 78 5.57 -0.20 -0.62
C VAL A 78 6.87 0.29 -1.24
N LEU A 79 7.54 -0.58 -2.00
CA LEU A 79 8.90 -0.35 -2.47
C LEU A 79 8.99 -0.42 -3.99
N ASP A 80 9.79 0.46 -4.57
CA ASP A 80 10.24 0.34 -5.95
C ASP A 80 11.10 -0.91 -6.13
N ARG A 81 11.15 -1.44 -7.37
CA ARG A 81 11.91 -2.65 -7.71
C ARG A 81 13.36 -2.58 -7.24
N SER A 82 14.04 -1.44 -7.42
CA SER A 82 15.45 -1.26 -7.06
C SER A 82 15.68 -1.51 -5.57
N TYR A 83 14.83 -0.95 -4.72
CA TYR A 83 14.94 -1.10 -3.26
C TYR A 83 14.56 -2.51 -2.81
N PHE A 84 13.55 -3.11 -3.43
CA PHE A 84 13.13 -4.47 -3.10
C PHE A 84 14.20 -5.54 -3.42
N LEU A 85 15.00 -5.36 -4.48
CA LEU A 85 16.02 -6.35 -4.85
C LEU A 85 17.13 -6.48 -3.81
N GLU A 86 17.58 -5.36 -3.25
CA GLU A 86 18.57 -5.38 -2.15
C GLU A 86 17.96 -6.02 -0.90
N TYR A 87 16.75 -5.61 -0.56
CA TYR A 87 15.95 -6.16 0.54
C TYR A 87 15.81 -7.69 0.45
N TYR A 88 15.52 -8.22 -0.74
CA TYR A 88 15.35 -9.65 -0.98
C TYR A 88 16.67 -10.43 -0.91
N LYS A 89 17.77 -9.88 -1.42
CA LYS A 89 19.08 -10.56 -1.44
C LYS A 89 19.62 -10.81 -0.03
N ASN A 90 19.41 -9.88 0.90
CA ASN A 90 19.97 -9.97 2.25
C ASN A 90 19.29 -11.03 3.13
N ARG A 91 18.15 -11.59 2.72
CA ARG A 91 17.40 -12.59 3.51
C ARG A 91 18.12 -13.94 3.68
N VAL A 92 19.09 -14.25 2.83
CA VAL A 92 19.83 -15.53 2.87
C VAL A 92 21.04 -15.49 3.81
N LEU A 93 21.34 -14.32 4.39
CA LEU A 93 22.44 -14.17 5.34
C LEU A 93 22.14 -14.95 6.63
N SER A 94 23.14 -15.71 7.09
CA SER A 94 23.05 -16.53 8.31
C SER A 94 22.98 -15.68 9.58
N ASP A 95 23.72 -14.56 9.61
CA ASP A 95 23.62 -13.57 10.68
C ASP A 95 22.38 -12.69 10.47
N LYS A 96 21.35 -12.94 11.29
CA LYS A 96 20.09 -12.19 11.25
C LYS A 96 20.26 -10.73 11.64
N ASN A 97 21.19 -10.38 12.52
CA ASN A 97 21.39 -8.99 12.92
C ASN A 97 21.98 -8.19 11.76
N GLU A 98 22.96 -8.78 11.08
CA GLU A 98 23.55 -8.17 9.89
C GLU A 98 22.54 -8.12 8.74
N ALA A 99 21.76 -9.19 8.53
CA ALA A 99 20.66 -9.20 7.57
C ALA A 99 19.67 -8.05 7.82
N CYS A 100 19.25 -7.84 9.07
CA CYS A 100 18.35 -6.75 9.45
C CYS A 100 18.97 -5.37 9.18
N LYS A 101 20.25 -5.16 9.50
CA LYS A 101 20.94 -3.89 9.24
C LYS A 101 21.01 -3.58 7.74
N LEU A 102 21.44 -4.56 6.94
CA LEU A 102 21.56 -4.41 5.49
C LEU A 102 20.20 -4.29 4.79
N MET A 103 19.15 -4.88 5.37
CA MET A 103 17.79 -4.75 4.87
C MET A 103 17.27 -3.32 4.98
N PHE A 104 17.58 -2.64 6.08
CA PHE A 104 17.12 -1.28 6.34
C PHE A 104 18.12 -0.19 6.00
N SER A 105 19.37 -0.49 5.65
CA SER A 105 20.40 0.51 5.34
C SER A 105 19.95 1.49 4.25
N THR A 106 19.43 0.96 3.15
CA THR A 106 18.91 1.76 2.03
C THR A 106 17.57 2.41 2.39
N LEU A 107 16.67 1.70 3.08
CA LEU A 107 15.38 2.27 3.48
C LEU A 107 15.52 3.39 4.51
N ASN A 108 16.43 3.30 5.46
CA ASN A 108 16.66 4.34 6.47
C ASN A 108 17.12 5.67 5.88
N THR A 109 17.74 5.65 4.70
CA THR A 109 18.19 6.87 4.02
C THR A 109 17.21 7.38 2.96
N ARG A 110 16.28 6.52 2.52
CA ARG A 110 15.37 6.81 1.40
C ARG A 110 13.92 6.94 1.80
N ALA A 111 13.47 6.20 2.81
CA ALA A 111 12.14 6.34 3.36
C ALA A 111 12.09 7.56 4.29
N TYR A 112 10.93 8.20 4.33
CA TYR A 112 10.66 9.28 5.24
C TYR A 112 10.63 8.76 6.69
N ASP A 113 11.35 9.44 7.56
CA ASP A 113 11.22 9.32 9.00
C ASP A 113 11.44 10.71 9.61
N PRO A 114 10.54 11.18 10.51
CA PRO A 114 10.61 12.54 11.04
C PRO A 114 11.91 12.82 11.82
N LYS A 115 12.59 11.80 12.34
CA LYS A 115 13.83 11.92 13.11
C LYS A 115 15.06 11.59 12.26
N CYS A 116 14.98 10.53 11.48
CA CYS A 116 16.13 9.96 10.77
C CYS A 116 16.28 10.48 9.34
N SER A 117 15.18 10.78 8.64
CA SER A 117 15.19 11.07 7.20
C SER A 117 13.99 11.91 6.77
N TYR A 118 13.96 13.18 7.14
CA TYR A 118 12.83 14.09 6.84
C TYR A 118 12.64 14.41 5.34
N LYS A 119 13.64 14.13 4.50
CA LYS A 119 13.59 14.28 3.03
C LYS A 119 13.33 12.97 2.30
N GLY A 120 13.07 11.90 3.04
CA GLY A 120 12.77 10.60 2.44
C GLY A 120 11.42 10.60 1.71
N ASN A 121 11.26 9.58 0.89
CA ASN A 121 10.03 9.27 0.18
C ASN A 121 9.07 8.50 1.09
N ASP A 122 7.80 8.60 0.77
CA ASP A 122 6.75 7.97 1.55
C ASP A 122 6.56 6.49 1.18
N TYR A 123 7.21 5.59 1.91
CA TYR A 123 7.20 4.14 1.61
C TYR A 123 6.66 3.26 2.74
N LEU A 124 6.57 3.77 3.97
CA LEU A 124 6.38 2.95 5.17
C LEU A 124 5.11 3.34 5.93
N ARG A 125 4.41 2.34 6.47
CA ARG A 125 3.29 2.53 7.41
C ARG A 125 3.42 1.57 8.58
N ARG A 126 3.20 2.05 9.79
CA ARG A 126 3.02 1.24 10.99
C ARG A 126 1.61 0.67 10.99
N ILE A 127 1.51 -0.66 10.94
CA ILE A 127 0.27 -1.43 10.91
C ILE A 127 0.19 -2.41 12.10
N PRO A 128 -1.02 -2.88 12.46
CA PRO A 128 -2.33 -2.53 11.90
C PRO A 128 -2.79 -1.12 12.24
N CYS A 129 -3.68 -0.59 11.42
CA CYS A 129 -4.34 0.69 11.66
C CYS A 129 -5.63 0.45 12.46
N GLU A 130 -5.94 1.36 13.38
CA GLU A 130 -7.15 1.27 14.20
C GLU A 130 -8.40 1.29 13.32
N LYS A 131 -9.34 0.38 13.58
CA LYS A 131 -10.51 0.20 12.73
C LYS A 131 -11.32 1.50 12.64
N GLY A 132 -11.55 1.96 11.41
CA GLY A 132 -12.31 3.19 11.14
C GLY A 132 -11.51 4.49 11.35
N LYS A 133 -10.21 4.39 11.64
CA LYS A 133 -9.29 5.53 11.75
C LYS A 133 -8.14 5.40 10.77
N LEU A 134 -7.51 6.54 10.49
CA LEU A 134 -6.28 6.59 9.71
C LEU A 134 -5.15 5.85 10.40
N CYS A 135 -4.17 5.41 9.62
CA CYS A 135 -2.93 4.86 10.16
C CYS A 135 -2.15 5.94 10.91
N ALA A 136 -1.34 5.54 11.91
CA ALA A 136 -0.62 6.48 12.78
C ALA A 136 0.46 7.33 12.08
N ASP A 137 0.78 6.98 10.83
CA ASP A 137 1.72 7.70 9.96
C ASP A 137 1.02 8.68 9.00
N GLU A 138 -0.32 8.72 9.00
CA GLU A 138 -1.09 9.63 8.16
C GLU A 138 -1.48 10.88 8.96
N ASP A 139 -0.78 11.98 8.68
CA ASP A 139 -0.97 13.24 9.43
C ASP A 139 -2.15 14.08 8.90
N ASN A 140 -2.46 13.96 7.61
CA ASN A 140 -3.47 14.76 6.94
C ASN A 140 -4.55 13.88 6.27
N PRO A 141 -5.80 13.88 6.78
CA PRO A 141 -6.90 13.13 6.18
C PRO A 141 -7.19 13.48 4.72
N TRP A 142 -6.86 14.70 4.28
CA TRP A 142 -7.07 15.15 2.90
C TRP A 142 -6.17 14.42 1.89
N ASN A 143 -5.05 13.86 2.34
CA ASN A 143 -4.13 13.10 1.50
C ASN A 143 -4.55 11.62 1.36
N VAL A 144 -5.57 11.19 2.11
CA VAL A 144 -6.04 9.81 2.12
C VAL A 144 -7.32 9.70 1.29
N VAL A 145 -7.37 8.70 0.41
CA VAL A 145 -8.58 8.37 -0.36
C VAL A 145 -9.73 8.13 0.61
N LYS A 146 -10.87 8.82 0.37
CA LYS A 146 -12.03 8.77 1.25
C LYS A 146 -12.43 7.33 1.59
N ASN A 147 -12.78 7.10 2.85
CA ASN A 147 -13.17 5.80 3.44
C ASN A 147 -12.04 4.75 3.53
N HIS A 148 -10.78 5.16 3.36
CA HIS A 148 -9.61 4.29 3.55
C HIS A 148 -8.72 4.76 4.71
N GLN A 149 -7.82 3.88 5.18
CA GLN A 149 -6.96 4.15 6.34
C GLN A 149 -5.59 4.72 5.96
N PHE A 150 -5.10 4.48 4.74
CA PHE A 150 -3.83 4.99 4.23
C PHE A 150 -3.91 5.24 2.72
N THR A 151 -2.97 6.02 2.20
CA THR A 151 -2.76 6.19 0.76
C THR A 151 -1.28 6.44 0.48
N TYR A 152 -0.75 5.75 -0.52
CA TYR A 152 0.53 6.04 -1.15
C TYR A 152 0.28 6.64 -2.52
N VAL A 153 1.00 7.72 -2.84
CA VAL A 153 1.05 8.28 -4.19
C VAL A 153 2.20 7.61 -4.94
N VAL A 154 1.90 7.05 -6.11
CA VAL A 154 2.87 6.33 -6.94
C VAL A 154 3.10 7.12 -8.21
N GLN A 155 4.34 7.53 -8.45
CA GLN A 155 4.72 8.31 -9.62
C GLN A 155 6.04 7.83 -10.21
N ASP A 156 6.08 7.70 -11.53
CA ASP A 156 7.32 7.41 -12.25
C ASP A 156 7.43 8.28 -13.51
N PHE A 157 8.34 9.25 -13.43
CA PHE A 157 8.64 10.15 -14.55
C PHE A 157 9.81 9.66 -15.42
N LYS A 158 10.56 8.64 -14.97
CA LYS A 158 11.89 8.32 -15.50
C LYS A 158 11.93 7.04 -16.32
N GLN A 159 11.17 6.00 -15.96
CA GLN A 159 11.27 4.73 -16.68
C GLN A 159 10.59 4.83 -18.06
N PRO A 160 11.23 4.33 -19.14
CA PRO A 160 10.56 4.13 -20.42
C PRO A 160 9.49 3.04 -20.25
N SER A 161 8.33 3.27 -20.86
CA SER A 161 7.21 2.33 -20.94
C SER A 161 7.56 1.07 -21.73
#